data_AF-A0A3S0S2Y6-F1
#
_entry.id   AF-A0A3S0S2Y6-F1
#
_cell.length_a   1.000
_cell.length_b   1.000
_cell.length_c   1.000
_cell.angle_alpha   90.00
_cell.angle_beta   90.00
_cell.angle_gamma   90.00
#
_symmetry.space_group_name_H-M   'P 1'
#
loop_
_entity.id
_entity.type
_entity.pdbx_description
1 polymer ?
#
loop_
_entity_poly.entity_id
_entity_poly.type
_entity_poly.pdbx_seq_one_letter_code
_entity_poly.pdbx_strand_id
1 'polypeptide(L)'
;MTWLVVAVIVVGALFFLMSSSRKSAPTYTPARTAVSAPSMEDSRRNLEALFARNQLRVQGMSDSELREFISALRQEAEVHWTHAYSVCMGEGKDEKISIQLALFRTAAVILTGEQLPDDSLYGGLDLETVPFKDMPADQAKAAFVEYCVAKYAPGSADWDLLDRSLLGFSDKVFDDSKSQPTPDQYIYEMIYRETLDWQKFLARAISGRVKQET
;
A
#
# COMPACT_ATOMS: atom_id res chain seq x y z
N MET A 1 21.77 -13.57 -27.24
CA MET A 1 20.98 -13.34 -26.00
C MET A 1 21.23 -11.97 -25.38
N THR A 2 22.45 -11.44 -25.37
CA THR A 2 22.78 -10.09 -24.88
C THR A 2 22.12 -8.94 -25.68
N TRP A 3 21.90 -9.13 -26.99
CA TRP A 3 21.30 -8.10 -27.85
C TRP A 3 19.81 -7.80 -27.58
N LEU A 4 19.05 -8.76 -27.05
CA LEU A 4 17.62 -8.56 -26.71
C LEU A 4 17.45 -7.77 -25.40
N VAL A 5 18.36 -7.95 -24.44
CA VAL A 5 18.34 -7.23 -23.15
C VAL A 5 18.69 -5.75 -23.34
N VAL A 6 19.62 -5.44 -24.25
CA VAL A 6 19.98 -4.05 -24.59
C VAL A 6 18.81 -3.34 -25.28
N ALA A 7 18.02 -4.02 -26.11
CA ALA A 7 16.87 -3.42 -26.79
C ALA A 7 15.75 -3.02 -25.82
N VAL A 8 15.46 -3.84 -24.79
CA VAL A 8 14.41 -3.54 -23.79
C VAL A 8 14.81 -2.36 -22.90
N ILE A 9 16.08 -2.26 -22.51
CA ILE A 9 16.60 -1.14 -21.70
C ILE A 9 16.59 0.17 -22.50
N VAL A 10 16.89 0.11 -23.80
CA VAL A 10 16.91 1.29 -24.68
C VAL A 10 15.50 1.82 -24.97
N VAL A 11 14.49 0.96 -25.09
CA VAL A 11 13.08 1.39 -25.26
C VAL A 11 12.53 2.02 -23.98
N GLY A 12 12.87 1.48 -22.80
CA GLY A 12 12.52 2.08 -21.50
C GLY A 12 13.15 3.45 -21.29
N ALA A 13 14.43 3.62 -21.66
CA ALA A 13 15.13 4.91 -21.55
C ALA A 13 14.68 5.95 -22.60
N LEU A 14 14.33 5.53 -23.82
CA LEU A 14 13.86 6.44 -24.87
C LEU A 14 12.45 7.00 -24.61
N PHE A 15 11.58 6.22 -23.96
CA PHE A 15 10.28 6.74 -23.50
C PHE A 15 10.45 7.81 -22.40
N PHE A 16 11.50 7.69 -21.57
CA PHE A 16 11.86 8.65 -20.53
C PHE A 16 12.50 9.95 -21.05
N LEU A 17 13.20 9.95 -22.19
CA LEU A 17 13.91 11.13 -22.70
C LEU A 17 13.10 12.00 -23.68
N MET A 18 12.08 11.45 -24.36
CA MET A 18 11.25 12.25 -25.29
C MET A 18 10.04 12.96 -24.65
N SER A 19 9.77 12.74 -23.35
CA SER A 19 8.72 13.50 -22.64
C SER A 19 9.21 14.84 -22.09
N SER A 20 10.52 15.06 -21.99
CA SER A 20 11.10 16.27 -21.41
C SER A 20 11.68 17.23 -22.46
N SER A 21 10.84 17.82 -23.31
CA SER A 21 11.23 19.05 -24.01
C SER A 21 10.04 19.96 -24.27
N ARG A 22 9.86 20.96 -23.39
CA ARG A 22 9.42 22.34 -23.71
C ARG A 22 9.54 23.24 -22.47
N LYS A 23 10.63 24.03 -22.43
CA LYS A 23 10.75 25.34 -21.76
C LYS A 23 10.24 26.41 -22.75
N SER A 24 9.63 27.56 -22.47
CA SER A 24 9.01 28.23 -21.31
C SER A 24 8.23 29.43 -21.87
N ALA A 25 7.22 29.93 -21.15
CA ALA A 25 6.85 31.36 -21.17
C ALA A 25 6.31 31.75 -19.78
N PRO A 26 6.65 32.93 -19.23
CA PRO A 26 6.24 33.30 -17.87
C PRO A 26 4.80 33.83 -17.91
N THR A 27 3.91 33.27 -17.11
CA THR A 27 2.59 33.85 -16.89
C THR A 27 2.35 33.96 -15.40
N TYR A 28 2.15 35.22 -14.97
CA TYR A 28 1.67 35.72 -13.69
C TYR A 28 1.15 34.64 -12.72
N THR A 29 1.81 34.47 -11.58
CA THR A 29 1.27 33.69 -10.47
C THR A 29 0.42 34.62 -9.60
N PRO A 30 -0.93 34.55 -9.61
CA PRO A 30 -1.70 35.14 -8.53
C PRO A 30 -1.37 34.38 -7.25
N ALA A 31 -1.38 35.07 -6.11
CA ALA A 31 -1.13 34.49 -4.81
C ALA A 31 -1.90 33.16 -4.65
N ARG A 32 -1.17 32.07 -4.43
CA ARG A 32 -1.73 30.75 -4.09
C ARG A 32 -2.58 30.95 -2.84
N THR A 33 -3.89 31.01 -3.01
CA THR A 33 -4.83 30.65 -1.94
C THR A 33 -4.36 29.30 -1.42
N ALA A 34 -4.15 29.19 -0.11
CA ALA A 34 -3.86 27.93 0.54
C ALA A 34 -4.99 26.97 0.18
N VAL A 35 -4.71 26.04 -0.74
CA VAL A 35 -5.60 24.93 -1.02
C VAL A 35 -5.59 24.13 0.27
N SER A 36 -6.72 24.13 0.98
CA SER A 36 -6.90 23.31 2.17
C SER A 36 -6.47 21.89 1.83
N ALA A 37 -5.60 21.29 2.67
CA ALA A 37 -5.25 19.90 2.52
C ALA A 37 -6.56 19.07 2.46
N PRO A 38 -6.69 18.12 1.52
CA PRO A 38 -7.90 17.32 1.39
C PRO A 38 -8.19 16.58 2.70
N SER A 39 -9.47 16.41 3.02
CA SER A 39 -9.85 15.66 4.23
C SER A 39 -9.43 14.19 4.09
N MET A 40 -9.21 13.48 5.20
CA MET A 40 -8.89 12.05 5.17
C MET A 40 -9.90 11.24 4.35
N GLU A 41 -11.17 11.65 4.38
CA GLU A 41 -12.26 11.01 3.65
C GLU A 41 -12.23 11.32 2.14
N ASP A 42 -11.77 12.51 1.74
CA ASP A 42 -11.52 12.82 0.32
C ASP A 42 -10.30 12.05 -0.20
N SER A 43 -9.24 11.98 0.61
CA SER A 43 -8.04 11.18 0.30
C SER A 43 -8.38 9.70 0.09
N ARG A 44 -9.21 9.15 0.98
CA ARG A 44 -9.69 7.77 0.89
C ARG A 44 -10.47 7.53 -0.41
N ARG A 45 -11.42 8.40 -0.74
CA ARG A 45 -12.21 8.30 -1.98
C ARG A 45 -11.35 8.39 -3.24
N ASN A 46 -10.33 9.25 -3.24
CA ASN A 46 -9.40 9.35 -4.36
C ASN A 46 -8.57 8.07 -4.51
N LEU A 47 -8.05 7.53 -3.40
CA LEU A 47 -7.31 6.28 -3.38
C LEU A 47 -8.15 5.11 -3.91
N GLU A 48 -9.41 5.00 -3.49
CA GLU A 48 -10.35 3.97 -3.96
C GLU A 48 -10.58 4.05 -5.48
N ALA A 49 -10.71 5.25 -6.03
CA ALA A 49 -10.89 5.44 -7.46
C ALA A 49 -9.67 4.98 -8.28
N LEU A 50 -8.47 5.31 -7.82
CA LEU A 50 -7.22 4.86 -8.46
C LEU A 50 -7.05 3.34 -8.34
N PHE A 51 -7.32 2.79 -7.16
CA PHE A 51 -7.26 1.35 -6.93
C PHE A 51 -8.25 0.60 -7.83
N ALA A 52 -9.52 1.05 -7.91
CA ALA A 52 -10.53 0.43 -8.76
C ALA A 52 -10.14 0.45 -10.24
N ARG A 53 -9.55 1.54 -10.72
CA ARG A 53 -9.00 1.64 -12.08
C ARG A 53 -7.88 0.62 -12.30
N ASN A 54 -6.96 0.48 -11.34
CA ASN A 54 -5.87 -0.49 -11.45
C ASN A 54 -6.40 -1.94 -11.36
N GLN A 55 -7.42 -2.20 -10.55
CA GLN A 55 -8.05 -3.51 -10.40
C GLN A 55 -8.72 -3.96 -11.70
N LEU A 56 -9.45 -3.08 -12.38
CA LEU A 56 -10.05 -3.38 -13.69
C LEU A 56 -9.00 -3.77 -14.74
N ARG A 57 -7.82 -3.14 -14.71
CA ARG A 57 -6.69 -3.49 -15.58
C ARG A 57 -6.22 -4.93 -15.33
N VAL A 58 -6.13 -5.32 -14.06
CA VAL A 58 -5.67 -6.67 -13.65
C VAL A 58 -6.71 -7.74 -13.96
N GLN A 59 -8.00 -7.46 -13.78
CA GLN A 59 -9.09 -8.40 -14.08
C GLN A 59 -9.17 -8.80 -15.56
N GLY A 60 -8.61 -7.99 -16.46
CA GLY A 60 -8.53 -8.31 -17.89
C GLY A 60 -7.35 -9.20 -18.29
N MET A 61 -6.46 -9.56 -17.36
CA MET A 61 -5.27 -10.36 -17.63
C MET A 61 -5.61 -11.86 -17.75
N SER A 62 -4.89 -12.57 -18.62
CA SER A 62 -4.87 -14.04 -18.63
C SER A 62 -4.18 -14.60 -17.39
N ASP A 63 -4.39 -15.88 -17.07
CA ASP A 63 -3.75 -16.53 -15.93
C ASP A 63 -2.21 -16.47 -15.98
N SER A 64 -1.61 -16.56 -17.17
CA SER A 64 -0.16 -16.41 -17.34
C SER A 64 0.32 -15.00 -17.04
N GLU A 65 -0.38 -13.99 -17.57
CA GLU A 65 -0.06 -12.57 -17.33
C GLU A 65 -0.27 -12.21 -15.86
N LEU A 66 -1.32 -12.73 -15.24
CA LEU A 66 -1.59 -12.51 -13.81
C LEU A 66 -0.48 -13.10 -12.94
N ARG A 67 0.00 -14.31 -13.23
CA ARG A 67 1.14 -14.89 -12.50
C ARG A 67 2.41 -14.06 -12.63
N GLU A 68 2.72 -13.59 -13.85
CA GLU A 68 3.87 -12.72 -14.10
C GLU A 68 3.70 -11.38 -13.38
N PHE A 69 2.52 -10.78 -13.43
CA PHE A 69 2.18 -9.54 -12.74
C PHE A 69 2.35 -9.68 -11.22
N ILE A 70 1.86 -10.76 -10.62
CA ILE A 70 2.00 -11.00 -9.18
C ILE A 70 3.47 -11.22 -8.78
N SER A 71 4.25 -11.95 -9.60
CA SER A 71 5.70 -12.07 -9.37
C SER A 71 6.39 -10.71 -9.44
N ALA A 72 6.06 -9.89 -10.43
CA ALA A 72 6.59 -8.55 -10.59
C ALA A 72 6.19 -7.63 -9.43
N LEU A 73 4.95 -7.72 -8.96
CA LEU A 73 4.43 -6.94 -7.83
C LEU A 73 5.23 -7.20 -6.56
N ARG A 74 5.53 -8.47 -6.25
CA ARG A 74 6.38 -8.83 -5.09
C ARG A 74 7.80 -8.26 -5.22
N GLN A 75 8.37 -8.28 -6.43
CA GLN A 75 9.70 -7.72 -6.68
C GLN A 75 9.72 -6.18 -6.59
N GLU A 76 8.74 -5.50 -7.19
CA GLU A 76 8.60 -4.05 -7.10
C GLU A 76 8.39 -3.59 -5.66
N ALA A 77 7.58 -4.34 -4.89
CA ALA A 77 7.42 -4.09 -3.46
C ALA A 77 8.77 -4.13 -2.74
N GLU A 78 9.60 -5.14 -3.00
CA GLU A 78 10.92 -5.28 -2.38
C GLU A 78 11.83 -4.09 -2.73
N VAL A 79 11.83 -3.65 -3.99
CA VAL A 79 12.64 -2.52 -4.45
C VAL A 79 12.21 -1.23 -3.75
N HIS A 80 10.91 -0.92 -3.78
CA HIS A 80 10.39 0.31 -3.19
C HIS A 80 10.49 0.33 -1.66
N TRP A 81 10.23 -0.81 -1.03
CA TRP A 81 10.45 -0.99 0.40
C TRP A 81 11.91 -0.73 0.75
N THR A 82 12.83 -1.46 0.13
CA THR A 82 14.27 -1.39 0.44
C THR A 82 14.81 0.01 0.24
N HIS A 83 14.43 0.67 -0.86
CA HIS A 83 14.82 2.04 -1.13
C HIS A 83 14.32 3.00 -0.05
N ALA A 84 13.02 2.99 0.24
CA ALA A 84 12.41 3.90 1.20
C ALA A 84 12.93 3.67 2.63
N TYR A 85 12.98 2.41 3.06
CA TYR A 85 13.44 2.02 4.38
C TYR A 85 14.92 2.35 4.59
N SER A 86 15.79 1.93 3.65
CA SER A 86 17.25 2.12 3.79
C SER A 86 17.67 3.58 3.70
N VAL A 87 16.99 4.39 2.86
CA VAL A 87 17.24 5.84 2.81
C VAL A 87 16.86 6.48 4.13
N CYS A 88 15.68 6.17 4.66
CA CYS A 88 15.21 6.75 5.93
C CYS A 88 16.12 6.36 7.10
N MET A 89 16.51 5.09 7.19
CA MET A 89 17.47 4.61 8.20
C MET A 89 18.86 5.24 8.01
N GLY A 90 19.33 5.40 6.77
CA GLY A 90 20.61 6.04 6.46
C GLY A 90 20.67 7.52 6.82
N GLU A 91 19.51 8.20 6.83
CA GLU A 91 19.35 9.57 7.34
C GLU A 91 19.25 9.64 8.88
N GLY A 92 19.37 8.51 9.58
CA GLY A 92 19.30 8.43 11.04
C GLY A 92 17.88 8.60 11.59
N LYS A 93 16.85 8.30 10.80
CA LYS A 93 15.46 8.31 11.27
C LYS A 93 15.18 7.09 12.13
N ASP A 94 14.14 7.21 12.97
CA ASP A 94 13.64 6.11 13.78
C ASP A 94 13.10 4.97 12.89
N GLU A 95 13.18 3.74 13.41
CA GLU A 95 12.72 2.55 12.71
C GLU A 95 11.23 2.64 12.36
N LYS A 96 10.37 3.13 13.26
CA LYS A 96 8.93 3.22 13.00
C LYS A 96 8.62 4.19 11.86
N ILE A 97 9.32 5.32 11.82
CA ILE A 97 9.19 6.30 10.73
C ILE A 97 9.64 5.67 9.40
N SER A 98 10.73 4.92 9.44
CA SER A 98 11.28 4.23 8.26
C SER A 98 10.32 3.17 7.73
N ILE A 99 9.69 2.39 8.61
CA ILE A 99 8.64 1.41 8.27
C ILE A 99 7.42 2.11 7.66
N GLN A 100 6.93 3.17 8.28
CA GLN A 100 5.74 3.90 7.78
C GLN A 100 5.99 4.48 6.39
N LEU A 101 7.16 5.09 6.16
CA LEU A 101 7.53 5.60 4.84
C LEU A 101 7.63 4.48 3.80
N ALA A 102 8.22 3.34 4.17
CA ALA A 102 8.34 2.18 3.29
C ALA A 102 6.97 1.60 2.91
N LEU A 103 6.05 1.49 3.89
CA LEU A 103 4.67 1.10 3.66
C LEU A 103 3.97 2.06 2.69
N PHE A 104 4.09 3.38 2.88
CA PHE A 104 3.46 4.36 1.99
C PHE A 104 3.97 4.29 0.57
N ARG A 105 5.29 4.17 0.39
CA ARG A 105 5.90 4.06 -0.94
C ARG A 105 5.47 2.78 -1.65
N THR A 106 5.44 1.68 -0.93
CA THR A 106 4.98 0.39 -1.44
C THR A 106 3.49 0.46 -1.80
N ALA A 107 2.66 1.05 -0.93
CA ALA A 107 1.22 1.20 -1.13
C ALA A 107 0.90 2.05 -2.36
N ALA A 108 1.57 3.19 -2.54
CA ALA A 108 1.36 4.05 -3.70
C ALA A 108 1.69 3.34 -5.01
N VAL A 109 2.85 2.70 -5.09
CA VAL A 109 3.24 2.02 -6.34
C VAL A 109 2.30 0.87 -6.65
N ILE A 110 1.96 0.06 -5.65
CA ILE A 110 1.25 -1.19 -5.89
C ILE A 110 -0.26 -0.97 -5.99
N LEU A 111 -0.86 -0.20 -5.07
CA LEU A 111 -2.31 -0.02 -5.02
C LEU A 111 -2.80 0.99 -6.06
N THR A 112 -2.00 2.01 -6.41
CA THR A 112 -2.45 3.05 -7.35
C THR A 112 -1.68 3.06 -8.67
N GLY A 113 -0.48 2.47 -8.71
CA GLY A 113 0.42 2.59 -9.86
C GLY A 113 1.24 3.90 -9.86
N GLU A 114 1.17 4.70 -8.79
CA GLU A 114 1.86 5.99 -8.70
C GLU A 114 3.21 5.83 -7.98
N GLN A 115 4.31 6.23 -8.63
CA GLN A 115 5.64 6.17 -8.02
C GLN A 115 5.86 7.24 -6.95
N LEU A 116 5.18 8.39 -7.11
CA LEU A 116 5.21 9.51 -6.18
C LEU A 116 3.75 9.85 -5.85
N PRO A 117 3.18 9.31 -4.77
CA PRO A 117 1.82 9.64 -4.37
C PRO A 117 1.69 11.14 -4.17
N ASP A 118 0.68 11.74 -4.79
CA ASP A 118 0.27 13.11 -4.51
C ASP A 118 -0.13 13.23 -3.03
N ASP A 119 0.12 14.38 -2.42
CA ASP A 119 -0.20 14.62 -1.00
C ASP A 119 -1.68 14.36 -0.69
N SER A 120 -2.55 14.49 -1.70
CA SER A 120 -3.97 14.13 -1.60
C SER A 120 -4.25 12.66 -1.31
N LEU A 121 -3.29 11.76 -1.49
CA LEU A 121 -3.45 10.32 -1.24
C LEU A 121 -2.99 9.88 0.16
N TYR A 122 -2.16 10.68 0.85
CA TYR A 122 -1.52 10.25 2.09
C TYR A 122 -2.50 9.84 3.18
N GLY A 123 -3.61 10.57 3.35
CA GLY A 123 -4.63 10.20 4.31
C GLY A 123 -5.24 8.82 4.05
N GLY A 124 -5.43 8.45 2.79
CA GLY A 124 -5.93 7.12 2.42
C GLY A 124 -4.87 6.03 2.62
N LEU A 125 -3.62 6.31 2.23
CA LEU A 125 -2.51 5.36 2.37
C LEU A 125 -2.17 5.07 3.83
N ASP A 126 -2.25 6.08 4.70
CA ASP A 126 -2.09 5.88 6.14
C ASP A 126 -3.13 4.90 6.69
N LEU A 127 -4.40 5.08 6.31
CA LEU A 127 -5.49 4.18 6.71
C LEU A 127 -5.28 2.74 6.21
N GLU A 128 -4.77 2.54 5.00
CA GLU A 128 -4.52 1.22 4.41
C GLU A 128 -3.34 0.46 5.05
N THR A 129 -2.46 1.17 5.77
CA THR A 129 -1.22 0.59 6.32
C THR A 129 -1.27 0.38 7.83
N VAL A 130 -2.37 0.80 8.48
CA VAL A 130 -2.57 0.73 9.94
C VAL A 130 -2.19 -0.61 10.56
N PRO A 131 -2.56 -1.78 10.02
CA PRO A 131 -2.24 -3.06 10.66
C PRO A 131 -0.73 -3.36 10.72
N PHE A 132 0.05 -2.79 9.80
CA PHE A 132 1.43 -3.22 9.54
C PHE A 132 2.48 -2.28 10.13
N LYS A 133 2.11 -1.03 10.45
CA LYS A 133 3.06 0.03 10.84
C LYS A 133 3.81 -0.21 12.15
N ASP A 134 3.25 -1.01 13.05
CA ASP A 134 3.84 -1.34 14.36
C ASP A 134 4.52 -2.71 14.37
N MET A 135 4.54 -3.43 13.24
CA MET A 135 5.23 -4.73 13.12
C MET A 135 6.74 -4.53 12.92
N PRO A 136 7.59 -5.52 13.27
CA PRO A 136 8.99 -5.53 12.84
C PRO A 136 9.11 -5.41 11.33
N ALA A 137 10.14 -4.71 10.83
CA ALA A 137 10.26 -4.34 9.41
C ALA A 137 10.05 -5.51 8.43
N ASP A 138 10.68 -6.67 8.69
CA ASP A 138 10.53 -7.85 7.83
C ASP A 138 9.11 -8.42 7.82
N GLN A 139 8.43 -8.39 8.97
CA GLN A 139 7.04 -8.85 9.09
C GLN A 139 6.08 -7.85 8.43
N ALA A 140 6.28 -6.56 8.66
CA ALA A 140 5.50 -5.48 8.04
C ALA A 140 5.56 -5.58 6.51
N LYS A 141 6.77 -5.74 5.95
CA LYS A 141 6.99 -5.92 4.51
C LYS A 141 6.24 -7.14 3.99
N ALA A 142 6.52 -8.31 4.56
CA ALA A 142 5.99 -9.57 4.05
C ALA A 142 4.46 -9.60 4.12
N ALA A 143 3.88 -9.16 5.24
CA ALA A 143 2.43 -9.10 5.41
C ALA A 143 1.77 -8.07 4.49
N PHE A 144 2.36 -6.88 4.33
CA PHE A 144 1.80 -5.85 3.47
C PHE A 144 1.83 -6.22 1.99
N VAL A 145 2.88 -6.91 1.54
CA VAL A 145 2.95 -7.45 0.18
C VAL A 145 1.80 -8.41 -0.09
N GLU A 146 1.55 -9.36 0.80
CA GLU A 146 0.47 -10.34 0.62
C GLU A 146 -0.92 -9.70 0.77
N TYR A 147 -1.05 -8.65 1.58
CA TYR A 147 -2.24 -7.79 1.58
C TYR A 147 -2.50 -7.19 0.20
N CYS A 148 -1.48 -6.60 -0.45
CA CYS A 148 -1.62 -6.07 -1.79
C CYS A 148 -1.93 -7.16 -2.83
N VAL A 149 -1.29 -8.32 -2.75
CA VAL A 149 -1.58 -9.47 -3.63
C VAL A 149 -3.02 -9.93 -3.45
N ALA A 150 -3.53 -10.03 -2.22
CA ALA A 150 -4.90 -10.43 -1.93
C ALA A 150 -5.95 -9.50 -2.56
N LYS A 151 -5.64 -8.20 -2.66
CA LYS A 151 -6.52 -7.20 -3.30
C LYS A 151 -6.61 -7.36 -4.82
N TYR A 152 -5.56 -7.85 -5.49
CA TYR A 152 -5.53 -8.01 -6.95
C TYR A 152 -5.78 -9.43 -7.44
N ALA A 153 -5.18 -10.42 -6.77
CA ALA A 153 -5.20 -11.83 -7.13
C ALA A 153 -5.34 -12.70 -5.86
N PRO A 154 -6.54 -12.75 -5.25
CA PRO A 154 -6.76 -13.47 -3.99
C PRO A 154 -6.37 -14.95 -4.07
N GLY A 155 -6.46 -15.59 -5.23
CA GLY A 155 -6.03 -16.99 -5.41
C GLY A 155 -4.50 -17.21 -5.36
N SER A 156 -3.70 -16.15 -5.36
CA SER A 156 -2.22 -16.21 -5.37
C SER A 156 -1.58 -15.62 -4.10
N ALA A 157 -2.39 -15.15 -3.15
CA ALA A 157 -1.92 -14.59 -1.89
C ALA A 157 -1.55 -15.70 -0.90
N ASP A 158 -0.49 -15.49 -0.12
CA ASP A 158 -0.20 -16.29 1.06
C ASP A 158 -1.13 -15.86 2.21
N TRP A 159 -2.29 -16.52 2.25
CA TRP A 159 -3.32 -16.25 3.26
C TRP A 159 -2.90 -16.62 4.68
N ASP A 160 -2.04 -17.63 4.84
CA ASP A 160 -1.59 -18.04 6.17
C ASP A 160 -0.72 -16.95 6.82
N LEU A 161 0.16 -16.34 6.03
CA LEU A 161 0.96 -15.20 6.46
C LEU A 161 0.09 -13.97 6.75
N LEU A 162 -0.82 -13.63 5.83
CA LEU A 162 -1.68 -12.45 5.95
C LEU A 162 -2.62 -12.58 7.16
N ASP A 163 -3.32 -13.71 7.29
CA ASP A 163 -4.29 -13.93 8.37
C ASP A 163 -3.58 -13.92 9.74
N ARG A 164 -2.41 -14.55 9.87
CA ARG A 164 -1.62 -14.50 11.11
C ARG A 164 -1.23 -13.07 11.49
N SER A 165 -0.83 -12.27 10.51
CA SER A 165 -0.40 -10.88 10.74
C SER A 165 -1.58 -10.00 11.16
N LEU A 166 -2.74 -10.14 10.48
CA LEU A 166 -3.96 -9.42 10.83
C LEU A 166 -4.50 -9.83 12.21
N LEU A 167 -4.46 -11.12 12.55
CA LEU A 167 -4.85 -11.59 13.87
C LEU A 167 -3.95 -11.01 14.97
N GLY A 168 -2.64 -10.90 14.74
CA GLY A 168 -1.73 -10.22 15.66
C GLY A 168 -2.09 -8.75 15.87
N PHE A 169 -2.52 -8.06 14.82
CA PHE A 169 -3.05 -6.70 14.94
C PHE A 169 -4.35 -6.65 15.76
N SER A 170 -5.27 -7.61 15.55
CA SER A 170 -6.49 -7.71 16.35
C SER A 170 -6.20 -7.90 17.84
N ASP A 171 -5.28 -8.81 18.17
CA ASP A 171 -4.89 -9.07 19.56
C ASP A 171 -4.32 -7.79 20.21
N LYS A 172 -3.52 -7.01 19.46
CA LYS A 172 -3.01 -5.70 19.90
C LYS A 172 -4.15 -4.71 20.15
N VAL A 173 -5.12 -4.60 19.24
CA VAL A 173 -6.28 -3.68 19.40
C VAL A 173 -7.10 -4.02 20.65
N PHE A 174 -7.32 -5.31 20.93
CA PHE A 174 -8.01 -5.75 22.15
C PHE A 174 -7.20 -5.45 23.43
N ASP A 175 -5.87 -5.44 23.36
CA ASP A 175 -5.05 -5.04 24.48
C ASP A 175 -5.07 -3.52 24.69
N ASP A 176 -4.87 -2.75 23.60
CA ASP A 176 -4.89 -1.30 23.60
C ASP A 176 -6.24 -0.74 24.09
N SER A 177 -7.36 -1.40 23.76
CA SER A 177 -8.72 -0.97 24.14
C SER A 177 -8.90 -0.86 25.65
N LYS A 178 -8.17 -1.64 26.45
CA LYS A 178 -8.23 -1.63 27.92
C LYS A 178 -7.82 -0.28 28.51
N SER A 179 -7.03 0.49 27.76
CA SER A 179 -6.56 1.82 28.13
C SER A 179 -7.42 2.96 27.56
N GLN A 180 -8.40 2.65 26.71
CA GLN A 180 -9.20 3.65 26.01
C GLN A 180 -10.39 4.11 26.88
N PRO A 181 -10.79 5.39 26.79
CA PRO A 181 -11.99 5.88 27.48
C PRO A 181 -13.28 5.18 27.05
N THR A 182 -13.34 4.74 25.79
CA THR A 182 -14.47 4.01 25.20
C THR A 182 -13.97 2.75 24.48
N PRO A 183 -13.72 1.65 25.22
CA PRO A 183 -13.11 0.43 24.68
C PRO A 183 -13.88 -0.17 23.50
N ASP A 184 -15.20 -0.29 23.62
CA ASP A 184 -16.05 -0.92 22.60
C ASP A 184 -16.08 -0.11 21.30
N GLN A 185 -16.18 1.22 21.42
CA GLN A 185 -16.14 2.11 20.26
C GLN A 185 -14.79 2.02 19.54
N TYR A 186 -13.69 1.96 20.28
CA TYR A 186 -12.36 1.81 19.72
C TYR A 186 -12.21 0.48 18.96
N ILE A 187 -12.64 -0.63 19.57
CA ILE A 187 -12.64 -1.95 18.92
C ILE A 187 -13.50 -1.92 17.66
N TYR A 188 -14.71 -1.34 17.73
CA TYR A 188 -15.59 -1.22 16.57
C TYR A 188 -14.93 -0.44 15.44
N GLU A 189 -14.34 0.72 15.73
CA GLU A 189 -13.70 1.56 14.72
C GLU A 189 -12.49 0.88 14.06
N MET A 190 -11.69 0.17 14.85
CA MET A 190 -10.47 -0.47 14.38
C MET A 190 -10.73 -1.81 13.69
N ILE A 191 -11.68 -2.63 14.15
CA ILE A 191 -11.86 -4.00 13.64
C ILE A 191 -13.16 -4.12 12.81
N TYR A 192 -14.28 -3.63 13.32
CA TYR A 192 -15.62 -4.00 12.81
C TYR A 192 -16.29 -2.95 11.92
N ARG A 193 -15.66 -1.79 11.71
CA ARG A 193 -16.24 -0.71 10.90
C ARG A 193 -16.35 -1.09 9.41
N GLU A 194 -15.54 -2.06 8.95
CA GLU A 194 -15.51 -2.59 7.57
C GLU A 194 -15.38 -1.53 6.46
N THR A 195 -14.87 -0.35 6.80
CA THR A 195 -14.66 0.77 5.85
C THR A 195 -13.36 0.64 5.07
N LEU A 196 -12.41 -0.15 5.56
CA LEU A 196 -11.12 -0.39 4.93
C LEU A 196 -11.01 -1.86 4.53
N ASP A 197 -10.31 -2.15 3.44
CA ASP A 197 -10.28 -3.53 2.91
C ASP A 197 -9.58 -4.51 3.86
N TRP A 198 -8.54 -4.06 4.57
CA TRP A 198 -7.91 -4.89 5.60
C TRP A 198 -8.85 -5.25 6.75
N GLN A 199 -9.89 -4.45 7.04
CA GLN A 199 -10.89 -4.79 8.05
C GLN A 199 -11.76 -5.97 7.58
N LYS A 200 -12.07 -6.04 6.29
CA LYS A 200 -12.79 -7.17 5.69
C LYS A 200 -11.94 -8.45 5.71
N PHE A 201 -10.66 -8.35 5.40
CA PHE A 201 -9.73 -9.48 5.52
C PHE A 201 -9.55 -9.91 6.97
N LEU A 202 -9.49 -8.96 7.91
CA LEU A 202 -9.41 -9.26 9.33
C LEU A 202 -10.68 -9.98 9.82
N ALA A 203 -11.87 -9.52 9.42
CA ALA A 203 -13.13 -10.19 9.75
C ALA A 203 -13.17 -11.64 9.24
N ARG A 204 -12.65 -11.88 8.02
CA ARG A 204 -12.44 -13.23 7.48
C ARG A 204 -11.49 -14.05 8.35
N ALA A 205 -10.33 -13.50 8.72
CA ALA A 205 -9.33 -14.18 9.54
C ALA A 205 -9.88 -14.56 10.93
N ILE A 206 -10.57 -13.63 11.60
CA ILE A 206 -11.25 -13.86 12.89
C ILE A 206 -12.28 -14.97 12.75
N SER A 207 -13.12 -14.92 11.70
CA SER A 207 -14.13 -15.95 11.44
C SER A 207 -13.51 -17.34 11.19
N GLY A 208 -12.34 -17.39 10.55
CA GLY A 208 -11.57 -18.62 10.33
C GLY A 208 -11.05 -19.22 11.63
N ARG A 209 -10.48 -18.39 12.52
CA ARG A 209 -9.99 -18.80 13.84
C ARG A 209 -11.08 -19.42 14.70
N VAL A 210 -12.26 -18.78 14.78
CA VAL A 210 -13.39 -19.30 15.58
C VAL A 210 -13.87 -20.67 15.10
N LYS A 211 -13.88 -20.91 13.78
CA LYS A 211 -14.28 -22.21 13.21
C LYS A 211 -13.28 -23.34 13.45
N GLN A 212 -12.01 -23.02 13.72
CA GLN A 212 -10.99 -24.01 14.07
C GLN A 212 -11.02 -24.36 15.56
N GLU A 213 -11.54 -23.46 16.39
CA GLU A 213 -11.67 -23.62 17.84
C GLU A 213 -13.00 -24.29 18.27
N THR A 214 -13.92 -24.55 17.32
CA THR A 214 -15.24 -25.19 17.54
C THR A 214 -15.32 -26.57 16.89
#